data_AF-A0A960XHK7-F1
#
_entry.id   AF-A0A960XHK7-F1
#
_cell.length_a   1.000
_cell.length_b   1.000
_cell.length_c   1.000
_cell.angle_alpha   90.00
_cell.angle_beta   90.00
_cell.angle_gamma   90.00
#
_symmetry.space_group_name_H-M   'P 1'
#
loop_
_entity.id
_entity.type
_entity.pdbx_description
1 polymer ?
#
loop_
_entity_poly.entity_id
_entity_poly.type
_entity_poly.pdbx_seq_one_letter_code
_entity_poly.pdbx_strand_id
1 'polypeptide(L)'
;MQLSLDPVIIGNTINEIAGKAVEKGSTVAGTMIGYDYDAAFPVLVRNLVKPTPLISWFVLAALCGAVISSLASMLNSASTIATIDLYSKFTGEKNSAKLVKVGRIFVVVFVLMAALVAPKLDNFESIFAYIQEFQGFISPGILAVFIFGFFSHRTPRWFGVVGIVTNVIAYGAFKWFIGPWLVSNNLWYSGEIAFLDRMALCFFIVVALGIIITLLKPLDRPVDLPESKEIELTSSPIAKVCGWGVIALTMVLYAVFW
;
A
#
# COMPACT_ATOMS: atom_id res chain seq x y z
N MET A 1 -21.29 -20.92 35.31
CA MET A 1 -21.56 -19.48 35.12
C MET A 1 -20.39 -18.89 34.36
N GLN A 2 -20.36 -19.10 33.03
CA GLN A 2 -19.36 -18.47 32.16
C GLN A 2 -19.76 -17.00 32.05
N LEU A 3 -19.05 -16.12 32.76
CA LEU A 3 -19.05 -14.70 32.41
C LEU A 3 -18.40 -14.60 31.03
N SER A 4 -19.20 -14.59 29.97
CA SER A 4 -18.79 -14.13 28.65
C SER A 4 -18.59 -12.61 28.72
N LEU A 5 -17.54 -12.18 29.40
CA LEU A 5 -17.10 -10.80 29.31
C LEU A 5 -16.47 -10.63 27.94
N ASP A 6 -17.15 -9.87 27.10
CA ASP A 6 -16.69 -9.54 25.75
C ASP A 6 -15.28 -8.89 25.84
N PRO A 7 -14.26 -9.45 25.15
CA PRO A 7 -12.90 -8.90 25.12
C PRO A 7 -12.86 -7.41 24.74
N VAL A 8 -13.80 -6.94 23.91
CA VAL A 8 -13.91 -5.53 23.51
C VAL A 8 -14.34 -4.67 24.69
N ILE A 9 -15.33 -5.13 25.46
CA ILE A 9 -15.84 -4.40 26.62
C ILE A 9 -14.74 -4.28 27.68
N ILE A 10 -13.99 -5.35 27.91
CA ILE A 10 -12.83 -5.33 28.82
C ILE A 10 -11.75 -4.37 28.30
N GLY A 11 -11.37 -4.48 27.02
CA GLY A 11 -10.36 -3.62 26.41
C GLY A 11 -10.71 -2.13 26.49
N ASN A 12 -11.95 -1.78 26.14
CA ASN A 12 -12.45 -0.41 26.21
C ASN A 12 -12.49 0.13 27.65
N THR A 13 -12.91 -0.69 28.61
CA THR A 13 -12.93 -0.31 30.03
C THR A 13 -11.51 -0.07 30.56
N ILE A 14 -10.55 -0.92 30.19
CA ILE A 14 -9.14 -0.76 30.56
C ILE A 14 -8.58 0.52 29.93
N ASN A 15 -8.88 0.79 28.66
CA ASN A 15 -8.44 2.01 27.96
C ASN A 15 -9.02 3.28 28.60
N GLU A 16 -10.28 3.26 29.01
CA GLU A 16 -10.91 4.40 29.69
C GLU A 16 -10.27 4.66 31.07
N ILE A 17 -10.03 3.60 31.85
CA ILE A 17 -9.36 3.70 33.15
C ILE A 17 -7.91 4.17 32.97
N ALA A 18 -7.21 3.67 31.95
CA ALA A 18 -5.87 4.11 31.58
C ALA A 18 -5.84 5.60 31.20
N GLY A 19 -6.79 6.08 30.41
CA GLY A 19 -6.92 7.50 30.05
C GLY A 19 -7.09 8.39 31.29
N LYS A 20 -7.97 7.99 32.22
CA LYS A 20 -8.16 8.69 33.51
C LYS A 20 -6.92 8.65 34.41
N ALA A 21 -6.09 7.61 34.31
CA ALA A 21 -4.83 7.52 35.04
C ALA A 21 -3.74 8.41 34.43
N VAL A 22 -3.69 8.53 33.10
CA VAL A 22 -2.82 9.47 32.38
C VAL A 22 -3.15 10.92 32.71
N GLU A 23 -4.44 11.28 32.77
CA GLU A 23 -4.89 12.61 33.22
C GLU A 23 -4.44 12.95 34.65
N LYS A 24 -4.25 11.93 35.51
CA LYS A 24 -3.74 12.05 36.88
C LYS A 24 -2.21 12.00 36.98
N GLY A 25 -1.49 12.06 35.86
CA GLY A 25 -0.02 12.11 35.83
C GLY A 25 0.67 10.75 35.94
N SER A 26 -0.06 9.64 35.77
CA SER A 26 0.54 8.29 35.72
C SER A 26 0.93 7.92 34.28
N THR A 27 2.12 7.35 34.09
CA THR A 27 2.54 6.85 32.77
C THR A 27 1.92 5.48 32.53
N VAL A 28 0.92 5.40 31.65
CA VAL A 28 0.39 4.13 31.16
C VAL A 28 0.95 3.90 29.75
N ALA A 29 1.63 2.77 29.55
CA ALA A 29 2.18 2.39 28.26
C ALA A 29 1.18 1.49 27.51
N GLY A 30 0.68 1.96 26.36
CA GLY A 30 -0.09 1.17 25.39
C GLY A 30 -1.61 1.26 25.54
N THR A 31 -2.28 1.46 24.40
CA THR A 31 -3.74 1.25 24.27
C THR A 31 -3.96 -0.24 23.98
N MET A 32 -4.83 -0.89 24.76
CA MET A 32 -5.19 -2.29 24.53
C MET A 32 -6.16 -2.37 23.36
N ILE A 33 -5.78 -3.02 22.27
CA ILE A 33 -6.70 -3.32 21.16
C ILE A 33 -7.52 -4.56 21.56
N GLY A 34 -8.85 -4.42 21.57
CA GLY A 34 -9.77 -5.50 21.99
C GLY A 34 -9.71 -6.76 21.11
N TYR A 35 -9.30 -6.61 19.84
CA TYR A 35 -9.06 -7.71 18.91
C TYR A 35 -7.82 -7.45 18.03
N ASP A 36 -6.93 -8.44 17.96
CA ASP A 36 -5.84 -8.49 16.99
C ASP A 36 -6.26 -9.38 15.82
N TYR A 37 -6.73 -8.74 14.73
CA TYR A 37 -7.17 -9.44 13.53
C TYR A 37 -6.00 -10.10 12.78
N ASP A 38 -4.79 -9.55 12.89
CA ASP A 38 -3.60 -10.02 12.18
C ASP A 38 -3.06 -11.34 12.81
N ALA A 39 -3.34 -11.56 14.11
CA ALA A 39 -3.03 -12.81 14.80
C ALA A 39 -3.92 -14.00 14.40
N ALA A 40 -5.02 -13.80 13.65
CA ALA A 40 -5.98 -14.86 13.33
C ALA A 40 -5.33 -16.07 12.66
N PHE A 41 -4.51 -15.85 11.61
CA PHE A 41 -3.86 -16.93 10.88
C PHE A 41 -2.80 -17.66 11.72
N PRO A 42 -1.84 -16.98 12.40
CA PRO A 42 -0.92 -17.64 13.32
C PRO A 42 -1.61 -18.44 14.43
N VAL A 43 -2.71 -17.94 14.99
CA VAL A 43 -3.49 -18.64 16.02
C VAL A 43 -4.12 -19.91 15.47
N LEU A 44 -4.67 -19.88 14.24
CA LEU A 44 -5.19 -21.07 13.58
C LEU A 44 -4.09 -22.10 13.35
N VAL A 45 -2.93 -21.70 12.81
CA VAL A 45 -1.79 -22.61 12.61
C VAL A 45 -1.38 -23.25 13.94
N ARG A 46 -1.26 -22.43 15.00
CA ARG A 46 -0.87 -22.91 16.33
C ARG A 46 -1.88 -23.90 16.93
N ASN A 47 -3.17 -23.71 16.71
CA ASN A 47 -4.21 -24.53 17.34
C ASN A 47 -4.61 -25.77 16.52
N LEU A 48 -4.65 -25.66 15.18
CA LEU A 48 -5.07 -26.75 14.29
C LEU A 48 -3.92 -27.69 13.92
N VAL A 49 -2.68 -27.19 13.78
CA VAL A 49 -1.55 -27.99 13.27
C VAL A 49 -0.77 -28.69 14.39
N LYS A 50 -0.98 -28.28 15.65
CA LYS A 50 -0.40 -28.86 16.87
C LYS A 50 -0.50 -30.39 17.00
N PRO A 51 -1.55 -31.09 16.52
CA PRO A 51 -1.63 -32.54 16.61
C PRO A 51 -0.57 -33.29 15.81
N THR A 52 0.17 -32.63 14.89
CA THR A 52 1.17 -33.29 14.05
C THR A 52 2.48 -32.47 14.01
N PRO A 53 3.49 -32.81 14.83
CA PRO A 53 4.68 -31.97 15.02
C PRO A 53 5.50 -31.79 13.73
N LEU A 54 5.57 -32.81 12.87
CA LEU A 54 6.27 -32.72 11.57
C LEU A 54 5.65 -31.66 10.64
N ILE A 55 4.32 -31.63 10.57
CA ILE A 55 3.58 -30.67 9.73
C ILE A 55 3.68 -29.26 10.33
N SER A 56 3.65 -29.13 11.65
CA SER A 56 3.84 -27.84 12.34
C SER A 56 5.17 -27.19 11.98
N TRP A 57 6.27 -27.94 12.04
CA TRP A 57 7.60 -27.42 11.69
C TRP A 57 7.74 -27.15 10.19
N PHE A 58 7.14 -27.98 9.34
CA PHE A 58 7.11 -27.74 7.90
C PHE A 58 6.38 -26.44 7.55
N VAL A 59 5.19 -26.22 8.11
CA VAL A 59 4.39 -25.00 7.89
C VAL A 59 5.15 -23.78 8.41
N LEU A 60 5.73 -23.85 9.61
CA LEU A 60 6.52 -22.75 10.16
C LEU A 60 7.74 -22.43 9.27
N ALA A 61 8.47 -23.44 8.81
CA ALA A 61 9.59 -23.26 7.90
C ALA A 61 9.17 -22.64 6.56
N ALA A 62 8.04 -23.10 5.99
CA ALA A 62 7.49 -22.56 4.75
C ALA A 62 7.08 -21.09 4.89
N LEU A 63 6.42 -20.72 6.01
CA LEU A 63 6.04 -19.33 6.30
C LEU A 63 7.27 -18.43 6.47
N CYS A 64 8.25 -18.87 7.27
CA CYS A 64 9.51 -18.14 7.42
C CYS A 64 10.21 -17.95 6.06
N GLY A 65 10.30 -19.01 5.25
CA GLY A 65 10.89 -18.96 3.91
C GLY A 65 10.17 -17.98 2.98
N ALA A 66 8.83 -18.01 2.95
CA ALA A 66 8.01 -17.11 2.14
C ALA A 66 8.19 -15.64 2.54
N VAL A 67 8.22 -15.35 3.85
CA VAL A 67 8.44 -13.99 4.37
C VAL A 67 9.85 -13.50 4.03
N ILE A 68 10.89 -14.30 4.30
CA ILE A 68 12.28 -13.93 4.01
C ILE A 68 12.48 -13.71 2.51
N SER A 69 11.89 -14.56 1.66
CA SER A 69 11.97 -14.42 0.20
C SER A 69 11.33 -13.12 -0.28
N SER A 70 10.14 -12.80 0.23
CA SER A 70 9.43 -11.56 -0.11
C SER A 70 10.20 -10.33 0.35
N LEU A 71 10.73 -10.33 1.57
CA LEU A 71 11.56 -9.26 2.11
C LEU A 71 12.84 -9.06 1.29
N ALA A 72 13.53 -10.15 0.93
CA ALA A 72 14.72 -10.09 0.11
C ALA A 72 14.43 -9.47 -1.27
N SER A 73 13.33 -9.86 -1.91
CA SER A 73 12.89 -9.29 -3.19
C SER A 73 12.57 -7.79 -3.09
N MET A 74 11.82 -7.38 -2.05
CA MET A 74 11.47 -5.98 -1.81
C MET A 74 12.73 -5.12 -1.52
N LEU A 75 13.63 -5.60 -0.66
CA LEU A 75 14.87 -4.91 -0.33
C LEU A 75 15.82 -4.79 -1.52
N ASN A 76 15.90 -5.82 -2.37
CA ASN A 76 16.69 -5.77 -3.60
C ASN A 76 16.15 -4.73 -4.59
N SER A 77 14.83 -4.68 -4.76
CA SER A 77 14.17 -3.69 -5.62
C SER A 77 14.39 -2.27 -5.10
N ALA A 78 14.17 -2.04 -3.79
CA ALA A 78 14.41 -0.74 -3.16
C ALA A 78 15.88 -0.31 -3.25
N SER A 79 16.82 -1.22 -3.02
CA SER A 79 18.26 -0.98 -3.14
C SER A 79 18.67 -0.62 -4.57
N THR A 80 18.08 -1.28 -5.57
CA THR A 80 18.33 -0.98 -6.98
C THR A 80 17.84 0.42 -7.34
N ILE A 81 16.63 0.80 -6.93
CA ILE A 81 16.11 2.17 -7.11
C ILE A 81 17.03 3.18 -6.41
N ALA A 82 17.38 2.96 -5.14
CA ALA A 82 18.24 3.87 -4.39
C ALA A 82 19.65 4.01 -5.00
N THR A 83 20.18 2.93 -5.57
CA THR A 83 21.53 2.92 -6.13
C THR A 83 21.57 3.49 -7.55
N ILE A 84 20.68 3.04 -8.43
CA ILE A 84 20.70 3.38 -9.84
C ILE A 84 19.96 4.69 -10.09
N ASP A 85 18.76 4.85 -9.54
CA ASP A 85 17.93 6.03 -9.81
C ASP A 85 18.29 7.23 -8.96
N LEU A 86 18.82 7.03 -7.75
CA LEU A 86 19.23 8.13 -6.87
C LEU A 86 20.75 8.31 -6.86
N TYR A 87 21.51 7.34 -6.32
CA TYR A 87 22.95 7.50 -6.11
C TYR A 87 23.74 7.69 -7.42
N SER A 88 23.55 6.82 -8.42
CA SER A 88 24.26 6.90 -9.70
C SER A 88 23.93 8.18 -10.47
N LYS A 89 22.64 8.57 -10.54
CA LYS A 89 22.23 9.83 -11.19
C LYS A 89 22.76 11.07 -10.47
N PHE A 90 22.81 11.07 -9.14
CA PHE A 90 23.28 12.22 -8.36
C PHE A 90 24.80 12.36 -8.36
N THR A 91 25.53 11.25 -8.26
CA THR A 91 27.01 11.25 -8.17
C THR A 91 27.71 11.11 -9.52
N GLY A 92 26.99 10.67 -10.55
CA GLY A 92 27.57 10.31 -11.85
C GLY A 92 28.37 8.99 -11.84
N GLU A 93 28.32 8.21 -10.76
CA GLU A 93 29.04 6.94 -10.64
C GLU A 93 28.48 5.90 -11.61
N LYS A 94 29.38 5.26 -12.38
CA LYS A 94 29.03 4.26 -13.41
C LYS A 94 29.69 2.90 -13.16
N ASN A 95 30.60 2.78 -12.18
CA ASN A 95 31.29 1.54 -11.88
C ASN A 95 30.33 0.54 -11.22
N SER A 96 30.00 -0.54 -11.93
CA SER A 96 29.07 -1.59 -11.48
C SER A 96 29.48 -2.22 -10.15
N ALA A 97 30.77 -2.49 -9.91
CA ALA A 97 31.24 -3.08 -8.65
C ALA A 97 31.03 -2.13 -7.47
N LYS A 98 31.20 -0.83 -7.69
CA LYS A 98 30.94 0.20 -6.66
C LYS A 98 29.45 0.39 -6.42
N LEU A 99 28.63 0.39 -7.47
CA LEU A 99 27.17 0.46 -7.35
C LEU A 99 26.63 -0.73 -6.55
N VAL A 100 27.08 -1.96 -6.81
CA VAL A 100 26.68 -3.13 -6.02
C VAL A 100 27.06 -2.99 -4.54
N LYS A 101 28.25 -2.46 -4.22
CA LYS A 101 28.66 -2.20 -2.83
C LYS A 101 27.73 -1.20 -2.15
N VAL A 102 27.42 -0.10 -2.84
CA VAL A 102 26.49 0.93 -2.35
C VAL A 102 25.09 0.35 -2.16
N GLY A 103 24.61 -0.47 -3.09
CA GLY A 103 23.32 -1.15 -2.97
C GLY A 103 23.24 -2.05 -1.73
N ARG A 104 24.29 -2.82 -1.42
CA ARG A 104 24.34 -3.62 -0.18
C ARG A 104 24.27 -2.76 1.08
N ILE A 105 24.89 -1.57 1.06
CA ILE A 105 24.78 -0.61 2.17
C ILE A 105 23.33 -0.13 2.32
N PHE A 106 22.66 0.25 1.22
CA PHE A 106 21.26 0.64 1.25
C PHE A 106 20.35 -0.47 1.80
N VAL A 107 20.60 -1.74 1.48
CA VAL A 107 19.85 -2.87 2.07
C VAL A 107 19.96 -2.86 3.60
N VAL A 108 21.18 -2.73 4.14
CA VAL A 108 21.38 -2.67 5.60
C VAL A 108 20.64 -1.48 6.21
N VAL A 109 20.73 -0.30 5.58
CA VAL A 109 20.02 0.91 6.04
C VAL A 109 18.50 0.71 6.02
N PHE A 110 17.93 0.14 4.96
CA PHE A 110 16.50 -0.15 4.87
C PHE A 110 16.03 -1.15 5.91
N VAL A 111 16.81 -2.22 6.18
CA VAL A 111 16.51 -3.20 7.23
C VAL A 111 16.49 -2.52 8.61
N LEU A 112 17.47 -1.68 8.91
CA LEU A 112 17.51 -0.95 10.19
C LEU A 112 16.32 0.00 10.34
N MET A 113 15.97 0.75 9.29
CA MET A 113 14.78 1.62 9.32
C MET A 113 13.48 0.82 9.49
N ALA A 114 13.34 -0.29 8.77
CA ALA A 114 12.19 -1.17 8.91
C ALA A 114 12.07 -1.73 10.34
N ALA A 115 13.17 -2.19 10.93
CA ALA A 115 13.20 -2.69 12.30
C ALA A 115 12.83 -1.63 13.34
N LEU A 116 13.15 -0.35 13.09
CA LEU A 116 12.74 0.77 13.95
C LEU A 116 11.26 1.14 13.83
N VAL A 117 10.67 0.95 12.65
CA VAL A 117 9.26 1.28 12.38
C VAL A 117 8.34 0.12 12.75
N ALA A 118 8.77 -1.13 12.58
CA ALA A 118 7.92 -2.31 12.77
C ALA A 118 7.16 -2.35 14.12
N PRO A 119 7.78 -2.07 15.29
CA PRO A 119 7.05 -2.08 16.56
C PRO A 119 5.97 -1.00 16.69
N LYS A 120 6.01 0.05 15.85
CA LYS A 120 5.01 1.12 15.89
C LYS A 120 3.71 0.72 15.19
N LEU A 121 3.72 -0.36 14.41
CA LEU A 121 2.56 -0.86 13.68
C LEU A 121 1.52 -1.53 14.59
N ASP A 122 1.91 -1.94 15.80
CA ASP A 122 1.02 -2.54 16.80
C ASP A 122 -0.10 -1.58 17.28
N ASN A 123 0.00 -0.28 16.99
CA ASN A 123 -1.02 0.71 17.34
C ASN A 123 -2.18 0.79 16.32
N PHE A 124 -2.13 0.03 15.22
CA PHE A 124 -3.18 0.02 14.20
C PHE A 124 -4.11 -1.18 14.38
N GLU A 125 -5.39 -1.00 14.07
CA GLU A 125 -6.38 -2.09 14.17
C GLU A 125 -6.11 -3.24 13.19
N SER A 126 -5.50 -2.95 12.04
CA SER A 126 -5.01 -3.97 11.10
C SER A 126 -3.85 -3.43 10.27
N ILE A 127 -2.80 -4.24 10.11
CA ILE A 127 -1.66 -3.95 9.24
C ILE A 127 -2.11 -3.78 7.78
N PHE A 128 -3.11 -4.52 7.32
CA PHE A 128 -3.65 -4.37 5.97
C PHE A 128 -4.22 -2.97 5.76
N ALA A 129 -5.07 -2.51 6.69
CA ALA A 129 -5.64 -1.16 6.61
C ALA A 129 -4.54 -0.10 6.61
N TYR A 130 -3.51 -0.24 7.45
CA TYR A 130 -2.35 0.65 7.43
C TYR A 130 -1.64 0.70 6.08
N ILE A 131 -1.35 -0.46 5.48
CA ILE A 131 -0.67 -0.54 4.18
C ILE A 131 -1.52 0.15 3.10
N GLN A 132 -2.81 -0.14 3.04
CA GLN A 132 -3.71 0.45 2.05
C GLN A 132 -3.83 1.97 2.22
N GLU A 133 -3.93 2.42 3.46
CA GLU A 133 -4.01 3.82 3.83
C GLU A 133 -2.74 4.59 3.43
N PHE A 134 -1.56 3.98 3.60
CA PHE A 134 -0.29 4.55 3.15
C PHE A 134 -0.15 4.52 1.62
N GLN A 135 -0.53 3.42 0.98
CA GLN A 135 -0.52 3.29 -0.49
C GLN A 135 -1.43 4.32 -1.15
N GLY A 136 -2.52 4.74 -0.51
CA GLY A 136 -3.42 5.78 -1.02
C GLY A 136 -2.75 7.13 -1.26
N PHE A 137 -1.71 7.49 -0.50
CA PHE A 137 -0.93 8.71 -0.72
C PHE A 137 -0.12 8.71 -2.02
N ILE A 138 0.12 7.54 -2.61
CA ILE A 138 1.10 7.38 -3.70
C ILE A 138 0.45 6.77 -4.95
N SER A 139 -0.27 5.65 -4.78
CA SER A 139 -0.78 4.82 -5.88
C SER A 139 -1.67 5.56 -6.89
N PRO A 140 -2.68 6.35 -6.47
CA PRO A 140 -3.59 6.99 -7.43
C PRO A 140 -2.88 8.03 -8.31
N GLY A 141 -1.94 8.79 -7.74
CA GLY A 141 -1.13 9.76 -8.47
C GLY A 141 -0.20 9.12 -9.49
N ILE A 142 0.50 8.04 -9.10
CA ILE A 142 1.36 7.29 -10.01
C ILE A 142 0.54 6.68 -11.16
N LEU A 143 -0.61 6.07 -10.85
CA LEU A 143 -1.49 5.50 -11.87
C LEU A 143 -1.94 6.54 -12.89
N ALA A 144 -2.40 7.70 -12.42
CA ALA A 144 -2.82 8.80 -13.29
C ALA A 144 -1.66 9.27 -14.18
N VAL A 145 -0.48 9.51 -13.60
CA VAL A 145 0.71 9.92 -14.37
C VAL A 145 1.08 8.88 -15.43
N PHE A 146 1.02 7.58 -15.11
CA PHE A 146 1.27 6.53 -16.09
C PHE A 146 0.24 6.49 -17.22
N ILE A 147 -1.05 6.65 -16.92
CA ILE A 147 -2.10 6.71 -17.96
C ILE A 147 -1.79 7.84 -18.95
N PHE A 148 -1.43 9.04 -18.47
CA PHE A 148 -1.03 10.12 -19.37
C PHE A 148 0.28 9.83 -20.10
N GLY A 149 1.25 9.18 -19.45
CA GLY A 149 2.50 8.77 -20.09
C GLY A 149 2.31 7.78 -21.24
N PHE A 150 1.35 6.86 -21.14
CA PHE A 150 1.06 5.86 -22.17
C PHE A 150 0.11 6.36 -23.27
N PHE A 151 -0.97 7.06 -22.88
CA PHE A 151 -2.05 7.40 -23.82
C PHE A 151 -1.97 8.85 -24.34
N SER A 152 -1.31 9.75 -23.61
CA SER A 152 -1.23 11.17 -23.99
C SER A 152 0.20 11.59 -24.36
N HIS A 153 0.50 11.44 -25.64
CA HIS A 153 1.81 11.80 -26.21
C HIS A 153 2.16 13.30 -26.11
N ARG A 154 1.20 14.18 -25.78
CA ARG A 154 1.42 15.64 -25.68
C ARG A 154 1.45 16.16 -24.24
N THR A 155 1.33 15.31 -23.23
CA THR A 155 1.36 15.78 -21.85
C THR A 155 2.78 16.20 -21.45
N PRO A 156 2.96 17.39 -20.82
CA PRO A 156 4.28 17.84 -20.41
C PRO A 156 4.95 16.93 -19.39
N ARG A 157 6.27 16.74 -19.52
CA ARG A 157 7.06 15.88 -18.62
C ARG A 157 6.97 16.31 -17.15
N TRP A 158 6.84 17.61 -16.88
CA TRP A 158 6.71 18.14 -15.52
C TRP A 158 5.38 17.78 -14.84
N PHE A 159 4.35 17.37 -15.61
CA PHE A 159 3.11 16.83 -15.04
C PHE A 159 3.38 15.63 -14.15
N GLY A 160 4.39 14.80 -14.44
CA GLY A 160 4.70 13.64 -13.60
C GLY A 160 4.98 14.03 -12.14
N VAL A 161 5.74 15.10 -11.92
CA VAL A 161 6.02 15.61 -10.57
C VAL A 161 4.78 16.24 -9.96
N VAL A 162 4.09 17.10 -10.73
CA VAL A 162 2.92 17.82 -10.24
C VAL A 162 1.77 16.89 -9.89
N GLY A 163 1.47 15.88 -10.71
CA GLY A 163 0.43 14.90 -10.45
C GLY A 163 0.69 14.08 -9.18
N ILE A 164 1.93 13.63 -8.96
CA ILE A 164 2.31 12.89 -7.74
C ILE A 164 2.17 13.79 -6.51
N VAL A 165 2.70 15.03 -6.57
CA VAL A 165 2.61 15.97 -5.44
C VAL A 165 1.16 16.36 -5.15
N THR A 166 0.35 16.61 -6.18
CA THR A 166 -1.08 16.87 -6.04
C THR A 166 -1.79 15.69 -5.37
N ASN A 167 -1.45 14.45 -5.71
CA ASN A 167 -2.05 13.29 -5.06
C ASN A 167 -1.76 13.25 -3.56
N VAL A 168 -0.50 13.46 -3.16
CA VAL A 168 -0.10 13.46 -1.75
C VAL A 168 -0.86 14.54 -0.98
N ILE A 169 -0.95 15.75 -1.53
CA ILE A 169 -1.66 16.88 -0.92
C ILE A 169 -3.16 16.59 -0.84
N ALA A 170 -3.76 16.12 -1.93
CA ALA A 170 -5.20 15.82 -1.99
C ALA A 170 -5.57 14.70 -1.01
N TYR A 171 -4.82 13.60 -0.98
CA TYR A 171 -5.10 12.48 -0.09
C TYR A 171 -4.95 12.89 1.38
N GLY A 172 -3.90 13.65 1.72
CA GLY A 172 -3.73 14.24 3.06
C GLY A 172 -4.88 15.19 3.43
N ALA A 173 -5.33 16.01 2.48
CA ALA A 173 -6.48 16.90 2.68
C ALA A 173 -7.77 16.11 2.92
N PHE A 174 -8.07 15.09 2.13
CA PHE A 174 -9.23 14.20 2.35
C PHE A 174 -9.15 13.46 3.68
N LYS A 175 -7.97 13.00 4.08
CA LYS A 175 -7.80 12.27 5.34
C LYS A 175 -8.02 13.15 6.56
N TRP A 176 -7.43 14.34 6.59
CA TRP A 176 -7.32 15.13 7.83
C TRP A 176 -8.24 16.35 7.91
N PHE A 177 -8.75 16.85 6.77
CA PHE A 177 -9.52 18.10 6.74
C PHE A 177 -10.84 17.94 6.01
N ILE A 178 -10.77 17.65 4.70
CA ILE A 178 -11.93 17.61 3.80
C ILE A 178 -12.85 16.44 4.16
N GLY A 179 -12.32 15.26 4.46
CA GLY A 179 -13.15 14.09 4.81
C GLY A 179 -14.00 14.31 6.06
N PRO A 180 -13.39 14.66 7.22
CA PRO A 180 -14.15 15.01 8.42
C PRO A 180 -15.13 16.17 8.22
N TRP A 181 -14.76 17.15 7.40
CA TRP A 181 -15.65 18.27 7.07
C TRP A 181 -16.86 17.83 6.22
N LEU A 182 -16.67 16.96 5.21
CA LEU A 182 -17.77 16.42 4.40
C LEU A 182 -18.76 15.62 5.26
N VAL A 183 -18.24 14.77 6.13
CA VAL A 183 -19.06 13.93 7.02
C VAL A 183 -19.84 14.80 8.01
N SER A 184 -19.19 15.79 8.65
CA SER A 184 -19.88 16.65 9.63
C SER A 184 -20.98 17.53 9.02
N ASN A 185 -20.91 17.82 7.72
CA ASN A 185 -21.96 18.56 6.99
C ASN A 185 -23.00 17.65 6.33
N ASN A 186 -23.01 16.34 6.61
CA ASN A 186 -23.90 15.35 5.97
C ASN A 186 -23.79 15.33 4.42
N LEU A 187 -22.60 15.65 3.89
CA LEU A 187 -22.29 15.62 2.45
C LEU A 187 -21.70 14.28 2.01
N TRP A 188 -21.60 13.30 2.91
CA TRP A 188 -21.11 11.95 2.64
C TRP A 188 -22.09 10.92 3.21
N TYR A 189 -22.21 9.77 2.55
CA TYR A 189 -23.19 8.72 2.89
C TYR A 189 -22.82 7.87 4.10
N SER A 190 -21.57 7.98 4.58
CA SER A 190 -21.02 7.18 5.67
C SER A 190 -20.42 8.07 6.77
N GLY A 191 -20.24 7.50 7.96
CA GLY A 191 -19.59 8.17 9.11
C GLY A 191 -18.10 8.45 8.92
N GLU A 192 -17.50 7.90 7.87
CA GLU A 192 -16.14 8.23 7.43
C GLU A 192 -16.00 8.00 5.92
N ILE A 193 -15.00 8.66 5.31
CA ILE A 193 -14.64 8.39 3.92
C ILE A 193 -13.62 7.25 3.92
N ALA A 194 -14.00 6.08 3.41
CA ALA A 194 -13.12 4.93 3.34
C ALA A 194 -11.86 5.25 2.50
N PHE A 195 -10.76 4.57 2.79
CA PHE A 195 -9.48 4.80 2.09
C PHE A 195 -9.63 4.63 0.57
N LEU A 196 -10.45 3.66 0.14
CA LEU A 196 -10.66 3.34 -1.27
C LEU A 196 -11.40 4.48 -2.00
N ASP A 197 -12.40 5.09 -1.37
CA ASP A 197 -13.12 6.23 -1.93
C ASP A 197 -12.20 7.45 -2.04
N ARG A 198 -11.36 7.68 -1.03
CA ARG A 198 -10.33 8.73 -1.08
C ARG A 198 -9.35 8.51 -2.22
N MET A 199 -8.90 7.26 -2.42
CA MET A 199 -8.04 6.90 -3.55
C MET A 199 -8.70 7.20 -4.90
N ALA A 200 -9.97 6.84 -5.07
CA ALA A 200 -10.72 7.11 -6.29
C ALA A 200 -10.87 8.63 -6.55
N LEU A 201 -11.26 9.40 -5.53
CA LEU A 201 -11.39 10.85 -5.63
C LEU A 201 -10.04 11.51 -6.01
N CYS A 202 -8.95 11.11 -5.35
CA CYS A 202 -7.62 11.61 -5.67
C CYS A 202 -7.18 11.26 -7.10
N PHE A 203 -7.46 10.03 -7.56
CA PHE A 203 -7.21 9.63 -8.94
C PHE A 203 -7.89 10.57 -9.94
N PHE A 204 -9.21 10.81 -9.76
CA PHE A 204 -9.95 11.69 -10.67
C PHE A 204 -9.48 13.14 -10.62
N ILE A 205 -9.07 13.65 -9.45
CA ILE A 205 -8.49 14.99 -9.33
C ILE A 205 -7.19 15.10 -10.13
N VAL A 206 -6.29 14.13 -10.02
CA VAL A 206 -5.01 14.14 -10.74
C VAL A 206 -5.25 13.97 -12.25
N VAL A 207 -6.22 13.15 -12.65
CA VAL A 207 -6.62 13.02 -14.06
C VAL A 207 -7.18 14.34 -14.59
N ALA A 208 -8.10 14.98 -13.88
CA ALA A 208 -8.67 16.27 -14.28
C ALA A 208 -7.58 17.33 -14.42
N LEU A 209 -6.64 17.38 -13.48
CA LEU A 209 -5.47 18.26 -13.55
C LEU A 209 -4.61 17.95 -14.79
N GLY A 210 -4.36 16.68 -15.08
CA GLY A 210 -3.64 16.23 -16.28
C GLY A 210 -4.31 16.67 -17.57
N ILE A 211 -5.65 16.55 -17.66
CA ILE A 211 -6.43 17.04 -18.81
C ILE A 211 -6.25 18.55 -18.95
N ILE A 212 -6.46 19.32 -17.86
CA ILE A 212 -6.35 20.79 -17.87
C ILE A 212 -4.95 21.22 -18.32
N ILE A 213 -3.89 20.65 -17.74
CA ILE A 213 -2.51 20.98 -18.10
C ILE A 213 -2.23 20.65 -19.57
N THR A 214 -2.69 19.48 -20.04
CA THR A 214 -2.47 19.04 -21.42
C THR A 214 -3.21 19.95 -22.42
N LEU A 215 -4.40 20.47 -22.07
CA LEU A 215 -5.14 21.41 -22.90
C LEU A 215 -4.53 22.81 -22.91
N LEU A 216 -4.05 23.30 -21.76
CA LEU A 216 -3.52 24.67 -21.62
C LEU A 216 -2.07 24.79 -22.11
N LYS A 217 -1.25 23.76 -21.89
CA LYS A 217 0.18 23.76 -22.23
C LYS A 217 0.56 22.40 -22.84
N PRO A 218 0.01 22.03 -24.00
CA PRO A 218 0.46 20.82 -24.69
C PRO A 218 1.93 20.95 -25.10
N LEU A 219 2.63 19.82 -25.18
CA LEU A 219 3.96 19.77 -25.77
C LEU A 219 3.89 20.08 -27.27
N ASP A 220 4.82 20.91 -27.77
CA ASP A 220 4.87 21.33 -29.17
C ASP A 220 5.01 20.15 -30.15
N ARG A 221 5.70 19.09 -29.69
CA ARG A 221 5.86 17.84 -30.43
C ARG A 221 5.45 16.67 -29.55
N PRO A 222 4.72 15.69 -30.08
CA PRO A 222 4.39 14.49 -29.33
C PRO A 222 5.68 13.76 -28.93
N VAL A 223 5.67 13.13 -27.76
CA VAL A 223 6.77 12.30 -27.30
C VAL A 223 6.81 11.03 -28.14
N ASP A 224 7.92 10.81 -28.84
CA ASP A 224 8.18 9.56 -29.54
C ASP A 224 8.56 8.49 -28.51
N LEU A 225 7.65 7.52 -28.32
CA LEU A 225 7.92 6.35 -27.49
C LEU A 225 8.80 5.38 -28.28
N PRO A 226 9.88 4.83 -27.70
CA PRO A 226 10.72 3.86 -28.41
C PRO A 226 9.89 2.61 -28.75
N GLU A 227 9.76 2.31 -30.03
CA GLU A 227 9.10 1.08 -30.48
C GLU A 227 10.02 -0.13 -30.25
N SER A 228 9.63 -0.99 -29.31
CA SER A 228 10.22 -2.32 -29.18
C SER A 228 9.67 -3.21 -30.30
N LYS A 229 10.48 -3.44 -31.35
CA LYS A 229 10.15 -4.38 -32.44
C LYS A 229 10.31 -5.86 -32.04
N GLU A 230 10.83 -6.12 -30.83
CA GLU A 230 11.15 -7.46 -30.33
C GLU A 230 9.99 -8.12 -29.58
N ILE A 231 8.94 -7.39 -29.24
CA ILE A 231 7.77 -7.93 -28.53
C ILE A 231 6.69 -8.27 -29.56
N GLU A 232 6.52 -9.55 -29.86
CA GLU A 232 5.38 -10.01 -30.64
C GLU A 232 4.07 -9.73 -29.88
N LEU A 233 3.26 -8.81 -30.40
CA LEU A 233 1.92 -8.50 -29.88
C LEU A 233 0.86 -9.51 -30.36
N THR A 234 1.27 -10.76 -30.65
CA THR A 234 0.37 -11.80 -31.11
C THR A 234 -0.48 -12.30 -29.94
N SER A 235 -1.80 -12.18 -30.07
CA SER A 235 -2.71 -12.55 -29.00
C SER A 235 -2.94 -14.06 -28.98
N SER A 236 -2.54 -14.72 -27.89
CA SER A 236 -2.78 -16.16 -27.69
C SER A 236 -4.29 -16.47 -27.54
N PRO A 237 -4.86 -17.35 -28.39
CA PRO A 237 -6.26 -17.75 -28.29
C PRO A 237 -6.59 -18.41 -26.94
N ILE A 238 -5.66 -19.19 -26.38
CA ILE A 238 -5.83 -19.86 -25.09
C ILE A 238 -5.93 -18.83 -23.97
N ALA A 239 -5.08 -17.81 -23.98
CA ALA A 239 -5.11 -16.74 -22.98
C ALA A 239 -6.46 -15.99 -22.99
N LYS A 240 -7.03 -15.76 -24.18
CA LYS A 240 -8.37 -15.14 -24.31
C LYS A 240 -9.47 -16.00 -23.70
N VAL A 241 -9.48 -17.31 -23.99
CA VAL A 241 -10.49 -18.24 -23.45
C VAL A 241 -10.38 -18.33 -21.94
N CYS A 242 -9.17 -18.50 -21.39
CA CYS A 242 -8.96 -18.50 -19.94
C CYS A 242 -9.37 -17.17 -19.30
N GLY A 243 -9.08 -16.03 -19.95
CA GLY A 243 -9.49 -14.70 -19.49
C GLY A 243 -11.01 -14.57 -19.37
N TRP A 244 -11.77 -14.98 -20.39
CA TRP A 244 -13.23 -15.03 -20.33
C TRP A 244 -13.75 -15.95 -19.22
N GLY A 245 -13.09 -17.10 -19.01
CA GLY A 245 -13.41 -18.01 -17.91
C GLY A 245 -13.27 -17.36 -16.53
N VAL A 246 -12.19 -16.60 -16.30
CA VAL A 246 -11.98 -15.86 -15.05
C VAL A 246 -13.05 -14.79 -14.83
N ILE A 247 -13.40 -14.04 -15.88
CA ILE A 247 -14.47 -13.02 -15.80
C ILE A 247 -15.82 -13.68 -15.46
N ALA A 248 -16.17 -14.78 -16.13
CA ALA A 248 -17.41 -15.51 -15.88
C ALA A 248 -17.47 -16.05 -14.44
N LEU A 249 -16.39 -16.69 -13.96
CA LEU A 249 -16.31 -17.19 -12.59
C LEU A 249 -16.45 -16.07 -11.57
N THR A 250 -15.85 -14.91 -11.84
CA THR A 250 -15.95 -13.73 -10.98
C THR A 250 -17.38 -13.21 -10.92
N MET A 251 -18.06 -13.08 -12.06
CA MET A 251 -19.48 -12.70 -12.09
C MET A 251 -20.37 -13.69 -11.32
N VAL A 252 -20.10 -14.99 -11.44
CA VAL A 252 -20.83 -16.03 -10.68
C VAL A 252 -20.60 -15.87 -9.19
N LEU A 253 -19.35 -15.67 -8.74
CA LEU A 253 -19.05 -15.41 -7.33
C LEU A 253 -19.83 -14.21 -6.80
N TYR A 254 -19.83 -13.09 -7.53
CA TYR A 254 -20.62 -11.92 -7.13
C TYR A 254 -22.11 -12.23 -7.09
N ALA A 255 -22.67 -12.90 -8.11
CA ALA A 255 -24.10 -13.21 -8.16
C ALA A 255 -24.56 -14.18 -7.04
N VAL A 256 -23.69 -15.09 -6.59
CA VAL A 256 -24.00 -16.05 -5.53
C VAL A 256 -23.96 -15.40 -4.13
N PHE A 257 -23.09 -14.42 -3.93
CA PHE A 257 -22.86 -13.79 -2.62
C PHE A 257 -23.40 -12.35 -2.52
N TRP A 258 -24.14 -11.88 -3.52
CA TRP A 258 -24.87 -10.60 -3.52
C TRP A 258 -26.17 -10.70 -2.71
#